data_AF-A0A8J6FM72-F1
#
_entry.id   AF-A0A8J6FM72-F1
#
_cell.length_a   1.000
_cell.length_b   1.000
_cell.length_c   1.000
_cell.angle_alpha   90.00
_cell.angle_beta   90.00
_cell.angle_gamma   90.00
#
_symmetry.space_group_name_H-M   'P 1'
#
loop_
_entity.id
_entity.type
_entity.pdbx_description
1 polymer ?
#
loop_
_entity_poly.entity_id
_entity_poly.type
_entity_poly.pdbx_seq_one_letter_code
_entity_poly.pdbx_strand_id
1 'polypeptide(L)'
;MADQCFNQSPGMEVVNGQADLSQSGLCNRSDTDMLQQIKQLLIENNKLKETMKQKNQEMKERLEELLKREKLREEQGQSEPGYVEAKQHLFDLSNENEQLRKAIQQLKENPSVQLSAGCVTDNGEEEIKQLKAQLVRLQAEKADLLGIISELQLKLSSCTSEDSFVEIRIAGKDIGAEIKEDKIHDTELTHDMISYRRRCTDDQNPALESEELAVSKLLRSLREETERVEQLQKELSNANERLSQLEKKSSDVSNKETQTEPVEEQSDKEGAEFVKLQSLEVDKLKQTIEALNKELYETSEKLTEAQLIKDKLLSRCSSLDRKLADNQVELDERSKFLYSVQKLELQVQSLQSEIKMEQSKTDEQQKLIVVLEEALNKQRSDYELLKETESEKVPKVQLLEMQKKLDACENALAKKQLQIDEMKEMAAKYQADSETIDVLRAQIEIYCSDFHAEREARQNIHQEKEQLAARLAYILQENEKLKEERGRQSIEQLQRRHGSMRSADGSESPTLVSRGTENMEQPSLTVHTCPKCQLMVPDMDTLQIHVMDCIT
;
A
#
# COMPACT_ATOMS: atom_id res chain seq x y z
N MET A 1 -28.83 44.86 -4.42
CA MET A 1 -29.76 45.67 -3.60
C MET A 1 -29.82 44.97 -2.25
N ALA A 2 -28.96 45.27 -1.25
CA ALA A 2 -28.77 46.56 -0.54
C ALA A 2 -30.14 47.07 -0.06
N ASP A 3 -30.48 47.18 1.24
CA ASP A 3 -29.77 47.86 2.35
C ASP A 3 -30.22 47.30 3.73
N GLN A 4 -29.29 47.00 4.64
CA GLN A 4 -28.87 47.80 5.83
C GLN A 4 -29.93 48.01 6.92
N CYS A 5 -29.76 47.31 8.06
CA CYS A 5 -30.24 47.75 9.36
C CYS A 5 -29.04 48.30 10.16
N PHE A 6 -29.09 49.61 10.40
CA PHE A 6 -28.10 50.38 11.14
C PHE A 6 -28.33 50.29 12.66
N ASN A 7 -27.23 50.10 13.38
CA ASN A 7 -27.07 50.37 14.81
C ASN A 7 -27.38 51.84 15.14
N GLN A 8 -28.07 52.09 16.26
CA GLN A 8 -27.90 53.33 17.02
C GLN A 8 -27.91 53.04 18.54
N SER A 9 -26.73 53.16 19.14
CA SER A 9 -26.53 53.42 20.57
C SER A 9 -26.65 54.93 20.83
N PRO A 10 -27.11 55.38 22.00
CA PRO A 10 -26.77 56.69 22.52
C PRO A 10 -25.65 56.55 23.56
N GLY A 11 -24.53 57.22 23.29
CA GLY A 11 -23.42 57.35 24.21
C GLY A 11 -23.78 58.16 25.45
N MET A 12 -23.24 57.76 26.60
CA MET A 12 -23.22 58.56 27.81
C MET A 12 -22.07 59.56 27.71
N GLU A 13 -22.41 60.81 27.44
CA GLU A 13 -21.56 61.97 27.69
C GLU A 13 -21.48 62.24 29.20
N VAL A 14 -20.26 62.50 29.65
CA VAL A 14 -19.91 62.90 31.00
C VAL A 14 -20.19 64.39 31.15
N VAL A 15 -21.13 64.77 32.02
CA VAL A 15 -21.26 66.16 32.50
C VAL A 15 -21.34 66.16 34.02
N ASN A 16 -20.29 66.73 34.59
CA ASN A 16 -20.14 67.11 35.99
C ASN A 16 -21.06 68.31 36.30
N GLY A 17 -21.66 68.36 37.51
CA GLY A 17 -22.17 69.62 38.06
C GLY A 17 -23.38 69.51 38.98
N GLN A 18 -23.10 69.48 40.29
CA GLN A 18 -23.86 70.08 41.41
C GLN A 18 -25.40 70.14 41.36
N ALA A 19 -26.04 69.49 42.35
CA ALA A 19 -27.29 69.99 42.93
C ALA A 19 -27.44 69.58 44.40
N ASP A 20 -27.34 70.59 45.25
CA ASP A 20 -27.95 70.81 46.56
C ASP A 20 -28.51 69.65 47.40
N LEU A 21 -27.94 69.59 48.60
CA LEU A 21 -28.59 69.16 49.84
C LEU A 21 -29.94 69.86 50.02
N SER A 22 -31.02 69.15 49.71
CA SER A 22 -32.36 69.47 50.20
C SER A 22 -32.83 68.36 51.13
N GLN A 23 -32.62 68.57 52.43
CA GLN A 23 -33.40 67.93 53.47
C GLN A 23 -34.89 68.25 53.24
N SER A 24 -35.67 67.27 52.79
CA SER A 24 -37.12 67.23 53.02
C SER A 24 -37.67 65.87 52.68
N GLY A 25 -38.14 65.14 53.72
CA GLY A 25 -38.85 63.88 53.52
C GLY A 25 -38.78 62.88 54.67
N LEU A 26 -38.32 63.25 55.86
CA LEU A 26 -38.40 62.40 57.06
C LEU A 26 -39.30 63.06 58.12
N CYS A 27 -40.59 63.13 57.85
CA CYS A 27 -41.65 63.08 58.87
C CYS A 27 -43.00 62.92 58.16
N ASN A 28 -43.84 62.00 58.65
CA ASN A 28 -45.20 61.65 58.19
C ASN A 28 -45.33 60.40 57.31
N ARG A 29 -44.63 59.30 57.64
CA ARG A 29 -45.25 57.98 57.43
C ARG A 29 -46.10 57.70 58.66
N SER A 30 -47.41 57.61 58.47
CA SER A 30 -48.31 57.26 59.57
C SER A 30 -47.97 55.85 60.07
N ASP A 31 -48.16 55.56 61.36
CA ASP A 31 -47.93 54.21 61.91
C ASP A 31 -48.71 53.13 61.14
N THR A 32 -49.83 53.52 60.53
CA THR A 32 -50.62 52.69 59.60
C THR A 32 -49.86 52.33 58.31
N ASP A 33 -49.08 53.25 57.73
CA ASP A 33 -48.29 52.99 56.52
C ASP A 33 -47.11 52.04 56.81
N MET A 34 -46.47 52.19 57.96
CA MET A 34 -45.43 51.26 58.40
C MET A 34 -45.99 49.85 58.64
N LEU A 35 -47.15 49.74 59.31
CA LEU A 35 -47.84 48.46 59.50
C LEU A 35 -48.26 47.82 58.17
N GLN A 36 -48.69 48.62 57.19
CA GLN A 36 -49.03 48.11 55.87
C GLN A 36 -47.80 47.61 55.10
N GLN A 37 -46.66 48.31 55.21
CA GLN A 37 -45.40 47.86 54.63
C GLN A 37 -44.88 46.57 55.30
N ILE A 38 -44.98 46.43 56.62
CA ILE A 38 -44.62 45.21 57.34
C ILE A 38 -45.51 44.04 56.90
N LYS A 39 -46.82 44.25 56.74
CA LYS A 39 -47.75 43.23 56.21
C LYS A 39 -47.37 42.81 54.79
N GLN A 40 -47.01 43.76 53.94
CA GLN A 40 -46.59 43.48 52.57
C GLN A 40 -45.28 42.66 52.54
N LEU A 41 -44.29 43.02 53.34
CA LEU A 41 -43.03 42.27 53.47
C LEU A 41 -43.26 40.85 54.02
N LEU A 42 -44.19 40.67 54.96
CA LEU A 42 -44.56 39.34 55.46
C LEU A 42 -45.19 38.48 54.37
N ILE A 43 -46.04 39.06 53.51
CA ILE A 43 -46.63 38.35 52.36
C ILE A 43 -45.55 37.97 51.35
N GLU A 44 -44.64 38.89 51.03
CA GLU A 44 -43.53 38.65 50.11
C GLU A 44 -42.55 37.61 50.65
N ASN A 45 -42.23 37.66 51.95
CA ASN A 45 -41.38 36.67 52.60
C ASN A 45 -42.03 35.28 52.62
N ASN A 46 -43.34 35.19 52.86
CA ASN A 46 -44.08 33.94 52.77
C ASN A 46 -44.11 33.41 51.33
N LYS A 47 -44.34 34.27 50.33
CA LYS A 47 -44.26 33.87 48.92
C LYS A 47 -42.87 33.36 48.55
N LEU A 48 -41.82 34.05 48.98
CA LEU A 48 -40.43 33.64 48.74
C LEU A 48 -40.11 32.30 49.42
N LYS A 49 -40.63 32.08 50.63
CA LYS A 49 -40.48 30.81 51.34
C LYS A 49 -41.16 29.66 50.61
N GLU A 50 -42.36 29.88 50.08
CA GLU A 50 -43.08 28.87 49.28
C GLU A 50 -42.40 28.60 47.94
N THR A 51 -41.89 29.63 47.23
CA THR A 51 -41.15 29.42 45.98
C THR A 51 -39.83 28.69 46.21
N MET A 52 -39.10 29.00 47.29
CA MET A 52 -37.91 28.26 47.69
C MET A 52 -38.21 26.81 48.03
N LYS A 53 -39.31 26.55 48.74
CA LYS A 53 -39.75 25.19 49.07
C LYS A 53 -40.09 24.40 47.81
N GLN A 54 -40.81 24.99 46.86
CA GLN A 54 -41.11 24.37 45.57
C GLN A 54 -39.84 24.08 44.77
N LYS A 55 -38.88 25.01 44.72
CA LYS A 55 -37.61 24.82 44.00
C LYS A 55 -36.73 23.73 44.61
N ASN A 56 -36.69 23.65 45.94
CA ASN A 56 -35.99 22.57 46.63
C ASN A 56 -36.64 21.21 46.39
N GLN A 57 -37.98 21.15 46.34
CA GLN A 57 -38.70 19.93 46.02
C GLN A 57 -38.44 19.48 44.57
N GLU A 58 -38.50 20.40 43.61
CA GLU A 58 -38.16 20.14 42.19
C GLU A 58 -36.72 19.62 42.03
N MET A 59 -35.77 20.20 42.77
CA MET A 59 -34.38 19.76 42.76
C MET A 59 -34.23 18.35 43.33
N LYS A 60 -34.92 18.04 44.43
CA LYS A 60 -34.91 16.71 45.05
C LYS A 60 -35.46 15.66 44.09
N GLU A 61 -36.58 15.95 43.43
CA GLU A 61 -37.18 15.05 42.43
C GLU A 61 -36.24 14.80 41.24
N ARG A 62 -35.55 15.84 40.75
CA ARG A 62 -34.54 15.68 39.70
C ARG A 62 -33.35 14.82 40.13
N LEU A 63 -32.87 14.99 41.36
CA LEU A 63 -31.78 14.16 41.88
C LEU A 63 -32.21 12.69 42.00
N GLU A 64 -33.43 12.43 42.46
CA GLU A 64 -33.98 11.07 42.52
C GLU A 64 -34.16 10.46 41.12
N GLU A 65 -34.56 11.24 40.11
CA GLU A 65 -34.66 10.78 38.72
C GLU A 65 -33.30 10.47 38.10
N LEU A 66 -32.29 11.33 38.34
CA LEU A 66 -30.92 11.10 37.88
C LEU A 66 -30.33 9.83 38.50
N LEU A 67 -30.54 9.62 39.81
CA LEU A 67 -30.11 8.39 40.49
C LEU A 67 -30.78 7.13 39.92
N LYS A 68 -32.07 7.20 39.57
CA LYS A 68 -32.76 6.07 38.91
C LYS A 68 -32.18 5.80 37.51
N ARG A 69 -31.89 6.86 36.75
CA ARG A 69 -31.31 6.74 35.40
C ARG A 69 -29.87 6.19 35.44
N GLU A 70 -29.11 6.56 36.45
CA GLU A 70 -27.77 6.03 36.69
C GLU A 70 -27.80 4.53 37.04
N LYS A 71 -28.68 4.11 37.96
CA LYS A 71 -28.88 2.68 38.27
C LYS A 71 -29.31 1.87 37.05
N LEU A 72 -30.24 2.37 36.24
CA LEU A 72 -30.65 1.73 34.98
C LEU A 72 -29.48 1.60 33.99
N ARG A 73 -28.57 2.58 33.93
CA ARG A 73 -27.37 2.48 33.09
C ARG A 73 -26.34 1.50 33.65
N GLU A 74 -26.16 1.43 34.95
CA GLU A 74 -25.29 0.43 35.58
C GLU A 74 -25.82 -0.98 35.34
N GLU A 75 -27.12 -1.19 35.51
CA GLU A 75 -27.78 -2.46 35.20
C GLU A 75 -27.68 -2.80 33.71
N GLN A 76 -27.90 -1.83 32.80
CA GLN A 76 -27.74 -2.04 31.36
C GLN A 76 -26.29 -2.31 30.95
N GLY A 77 -25.31 -1.60 31.51
CA GLY A 77 -23.89 -1.82 31.23
C GLY A 77 -23.34 -3.13 31.80
N GLN A 78 -23.94 -3.65 32.88
CA GLN A 78 -23.65 -5.00 33.38
C GLN A 78 -24.38 -6.09 32.59
N SER A 79 -25.50 -5.76 31.96
CA SER A 79 -26.34 -6.70 31.20
C SER A 79 -26.04 -6.72 29.70
N GLU A 80 -25.21 -5.80 29.19
CA GLU A 80 -24.88 -5.74 27.77
C GLU A 80 -23.94 -6.92 27.43
N PRO A 81 -24.42 -7.94 26.68
CA PRO A 81 -23.63 -9.14 26.40
C PRO A 81 -22.33 -8.78 25.68
N GLY A 82 -22.36 -7.76 24.81
CA GLY A 82 -21.17 -7.26 24.11
C GLY A 82 -20.12 -6.63 25.03
N TYR A 83 -20.51 -6.01 26.15
CA TYR A 83 -19.53 -5.46 27.11
C TYR A 83 -18.87 -6.57 27.92
N VAL A 84 -19.63 -7.58 28.34
CA VAL A 84 -19.12 -8.75 29.04
C VAL A 84 -18.22 -9.58 28.12
N GLU A 85 -18.63 -9.80 26.87
CA GLU A 85 -17.84 -10.49 25.84
C GLU A 85 -16.57 -9.72 25.48
N ALA A 86 -16.65 -8.39 25.30
CA ALA A 86 -15.48 -7.56 25.04
C ALA A 86 -14.50 -7.56 26.23
N LYS A 87 -15.01 -7.58 27.47
CA LYS A 87 -14.19 -7.67 28.67
C LYS A 87 -13.52 -9.05 28.80
N GLN A 88 -14.24 -10.12 28.47
CA GLN A 88 -13.68 -11.48 28.43
C GLN A 88 -12.60 -11.60 27.34
N HIS A 89 -12.87 -11.09 26.14
CA HIS A 89 -11.92 -11.07 25.03
C HIS A 89 -10.65 -10.26 25.36
N LEU A 90 -10.79 -9.11 26.04
CA LEU A 90 -9.63 -8.34 26.51
C LEU A 90 -8.83 -9.08 27.59
N PHE A 91 -9.50 -9.82 28.48
CA PHE A 91 -8.83 -10.65 29.47
C PHE A 91 -8.05 -11.80 28.82
N ASP A 92 -8.65 -12.46 27.83
CA ASP A 92 -8.03 -13.54 27.07
C ASP A 92 -6.81 -13.02 26.27
N LEU A 93 -6.95 -11.89 25.57
CA LEU A 93 -5.83 -11.23 24.90
C LEU A 93 -4.73 -10.79 25.86
N SER A 94 -5.07 -10.34 27.07
CA SER A 94 -4.09 -9.94 28.07
C SER A 94 -3.29 -11.14 28.56
N ASN A 95 -3.96 -12.27 28.79
CA ASN A 95 -3.31 -13.53 29.17
C ASN A 95 -2.42 -14.06 28.06
N GLU A 96 -2.89 -14.03 26.81
CA GLU A 96 -2.08 -14.42 25.64
C GLU A 96 -0.85 -13.51 25.50
N ASN A 97 -1.02 -12.20 25.63
CA ASN A 97 0.10 -11.26 25.61
C ASN A 97 1.10 -11.50 26.74
N GLU A 98 0.63 -11.87 27.94
CA GLU A 98 1.51 -12.23 29.05
C GLU A 98 2.27 -13.54 28.77
N GLN A 99 1.60 -14.53 28.19
CA GLN A 99 2.22 -15.79 27.77
C GLN A 99 3.26 -15.57 26.65
N LEU A 100 2.94 -14.75 25.65
CA LEU A 100 3.86 -14.36 24.59
C LEU A 100 5.06 -13.59 25.14
N ARG A 101 4.86 -12.70 26.11
CA ARG A 101 5.96 -12.02 26.81
C ARG A 101 6.85 -12.99 27.56
N LYS A 102 6.28 -13.99 28.24
CA LYS A 102 7.04 -15.06 28.91
C LYS A 102 7.80 -15.92 27.90
N ALA A 103 7.20 -16.29 26.78
CA ALA A 103 7.88 -17.04 25.71
C ALA A 103 9.03 -16.25 25.08
N ILE A 104 8.83 -14.95 24.79
CA ILE A 104 9.87 -14.05 24.30
C ILE A 104 11.00 -13.92 25.33
N GLN A 105 10.66 -13.86 26.62
CA GLN A 105 11.65 -13.78 27.69
C GLN A 105 12.45 -15.09 27.81
N GLN A 106 11.80 -16.25 27.72
CA GLN A 106 12.46 -17.56 27.69
C GLN A 106 13.37 -17.73 26.46
N LEU A 107 12.98 -17.20 25.31
CA LEU A 107 13.82 -17.16 24.10
C LEU A 107 15.01 -16.20 24.24
N LYS A 108 14.86 -15.10 24.98
CA LYS A 108 15.96 -14.17 25.29
C LYS A 108 16.95 -14.73 26.31
N GLU A 109 16.46 -15.53 27.27
CA GLU A 109 17.27 -16.11 28.35
C GLU A 109 18.03 -17.37 27.91
N ASN A 110 17.70 -17.98 26.75
CA ASN A 110 18.41 -19.11 26.14
C ASN A 110 18.99 -18.77 24.75
N PRO A 111 20.13 -18.06 24.65
CA PRO A 111 20.69 -17.62 23.37
C PRO A 111 21.48 -18.69 22.60
N SER A 112 21.34 -19.98 22.95
CA SER A 112 22.20 -21.06 22.42
C SER A 112 21.55 -21.98 21.39
N VAL A 113 20.32 -21.75 20.95
CA VAL A 113 19.71 -22.52 19.86
C VAL A 113 19.03 -21.59 18.85
N GLN A 114 19.69 -21.47 17.70
CA GLN A 114 19.14 -21.26 16.36
C GLN A 114 18.50 -19.90 16.00
N LEU A 115 19.25 -19.18 15.16
CA LEU A 115 18.72 -18.54 13.96
C LEU A 115 17.96 -19.57 13.10
N SER A 116 16.62 -19.57 13.14
CA SER A 116 15.76 -19.72 11.95
C SER A 116 14.28 -19.81 12.33
N ALA A 117 13.49 -18.87 11.78
CA ALA A 117 12.08 -18.98 11.45
C ALA A 117 11.09 -19.47 12.54
N GLY A 118 10.27 -18.54 13.02
CA GLY A 118 9.17 -18.84 13.94
C GLY A 118 8.03 -19.65 13.30
N CYS A 119 7.59 -20.64 14.07
CA CYS A 119 6.24 -21.21 14.16
C CYS A 119 5.64 -21.78 12.86
N VAL A 120 6.04 -23.01 12.52
CA VAL A 120 5.11 -23.99 11.95
C VAL A 120 4.89 -25.03 13.04
N THR A 121 3.63 -25.46 13.18
CA THR A 121 3.16 -26.54 14.05
C THR A 121 4.14 -27.72 14.14
N ASP A 122 4.17 -28.49 15.23
CA ASP A 122 5.05 -29.67 15.40
C ASP A 122 5.02 -30.63 14.19
N ASN A 123 3.91 -30.67 13.43
CA ASN A 123 3.80 -31.39 12.16
C ASN A 123 4.68 -30.81 11.04
N GLY A 124 4.77 -29.49 10.93
CA GLY A 124 5.57 -28.79 9.93
C GLY A 124 7.07 -28.91 10.16
N GLU A 125 7.54 -29.00 11.41
CA GLU A 125 8.97 -29.27 11.67
C GLU A 125 9.37 -30.68 11.24
N GLU A 126 8.54 -31.68 11.49
CA GLU A 126 8.76 -33.05 11.02
C GLU A 126 8.67 -33.15 9.50
N GLU A 127 7.70 -32.47 8.87
CA GLU A 127 7.59 -32.38 7.41
C GLU A 127 8.80 -31.65 6.79
N ILE A 128 9.27 -30.56 7.40
CA ILE A 128 10.48 -29.86 6.94
C ILE A 128 11.72 -30.75 7.10
N LYS A 129 11.83 -31.51 8.20
CA LYS A 129 12.91 -32.50 8.38
C LYS A 129 12.82 -33.61 7.34
N GLN A 130 11.61 -34.10 7.03
CA GLN A 130 11.37 -35.14 6.03
C GLN A 130 11.66 -34.65 4.61
N LEU A 131 11.24 -33.43 4.27
CA LEU A 131 11.52 -32.77 2.99
C LEU A 131 13.02 -32.48 2.83
N LYS A 132 13.71 -32.05 3.89
CA LYS A 132 15.18 -31.91 3.88
C LYS A 132 15.87 -33.26 3.66
N ALA A 133 15.40 -34.33 4.29
CA ALA A 133 15.93 -35.67 4.07
C ALA A 133 15.64 -36.20 2.64
N GLN A 134 14.47 -35.90 2.08
CA GLN A 134 14.15 -36.19 0.68
C GLN A 134 15.03 -35.38 -0.28
N LEU A 135 15.28 -34.09 0.00
CA LEU A 135 16.17 -33.25 -0.79
C LEU A 135 17.60 -33.80 -0.82
N VAL A 136 18.14 -34.22 0.33
CA VAL A 136 19.48 -34.83 0.40
C VAL A 136 19.55 -36.11 -0.41
N ARG A 137 18.52 -36.96 -0.36
CA ARG A 137 18.44 -38.18 -1.18
C ARG A 137 18.36 -37.88 -2.67
N LEU A 138 17.48 -36.97 -3.08
CA LEU A 138 17.37 -36.54 -4.48
C LEU A 138 18.65 -35.88 -4.98
N GLN A 139 19.38 -35.18 -4.11
CA GLN A 139 20.66 -34.58 -4.45
C GLN A 139 21.77 -35.62 -4.62
N ALA A 140 21.73 -36.71 -3.85
CA ALA A 140 22.60 -37.87 -4.05
C ALA A 140 22.24 -38.62 -5.35
N GLU A 141 20.96 -38.90 -5.61
CA GLU A 141 20.49 -39.52 -6.85
C GLU A 141 20.84 -38.65 -8.08
N LYS A 142 20.72 -37.32 -7.97
CA LYS A 142 21.19 -36.40 -9.02
C LYS A 142 22.69 -36.53 -9.25
N ALA A 143 23.49 -36.64 -8.20
CA ALA A 143 24.93 -36.82 -8.34
C ALA A 143 25.28 -38.17 -9.00
N ASP A 144 24.57 -39.24 -8.64
CA ASP A 144 24.73 -40.57 -9.25
C ASP A 144 24.30 -40.56 -10.72
N LEU A 145 23.16 -39.95 -11.05
CA LEU A 145 22.70 -39.79 -12.43
C LEU A 145 23.66 -38.93 -13.25
N LEU A 146 24.24 -37.87 -12.69
CA LEU A 146 25.29 -37.09 -13.35
C LEU A 146 26.57 -37.91 -13.56
N GLY A 147 26.90 -38.80 -12.62
CA GLY A 147 27.97 -39.79 -12.77
C GLY A 147 27.71 -40.75 -13.93
N ILE A 148 26.50 -41.32 -14.00
CA ILE A 148 26.07 -42.21 -15.09
C ILE A 148 26.06 -41.46 -16.43
N ILE A 149 25.54 -40.23 -16.48
CA ILE A 149 25.55 -39.40 -17.70
C ILE A 149 26.99 -39.14 -18.14
N SER A 150 27.90 -38.84 -17.20
CA SER A 150 29.32 -38.64 -17.51
C SER A 150 29.98 -39.93 -18.02
N GLU A 151 29.66 -41.09 -17.43
CA GLU A 151 30.16 -42.40 -17.88
C GLU A 151 29.59 -42.77 -19.26
N LEU A 152 28.30 -42.50 -19.51
CA LEU A 152 27.65 -42.70 -20.80
C LEU A 152 28.22 -41.75 -21.85
N GLN A 153 28.47 -40.49 -21.52
CA GLN A 153 29.14 -39.54 -22.41
C GLN A 153 30.58 -39.95 -22.71
N LEU A 154 31.30 -40.49 -21.73
CA LEU A 154 32.63 -41.06 -21.95
C LEU A 154 32.56 -42.30 -22.84
N LYS A 155 31.58 -43.19 -22.66
CA LYS A 155 31.35 -44.36 -23.53
C LYS A 155 30.94 -43.97 -24.94
N LEU A 156 30.08 -42.96 -25.09
CA LEU A 156 29.73 -42.36 -26.38
C LEU A 156 30.98 -41.77 -27.07
N SER A 157 31.81 -41.05 -26.32
CA SER A 157 33.07 -40.48 -26.83
C SER A 157 34.07 -41.58 -27.20
N SER A 158 34.13 -42.66 -26.43
CA SER A 158 34.99 -43.83 -26.67
C SER A 158 34.52 -44.68 -27.86
N CYS A 159 33.23 -44.64 -28.22
CA CYS A 159 32.66 -45.35 -29.38
C CYS A 159 32.75 -44.56 -30.70
N THR A 160 33.40 -43.40 -30.75
CA THR A 160 33.48 -42.60 -32.00
C THR A 160 34.60 -43.01 -32.96
N SER A 161 35.39 -44.05 -32.68
CA SER A 161 36.42 -44.47 -33.65
C SER A 161 35.95 -45.51 -34.66
N GLU A 162 35.04 -46.44 -34.34
CA GLU A 162 34.65 -47.50 -35.28
C GLU A 162 33.26 -48.06 -34.91
N ASP A 163 32.17 -47.53 -35.48
CA ASP A 163 31.20 -48.33 -36.25
C ASP A 163 29.96 -47.54 -36.70
N SER A 164 29.53 -47.81 -37.93
CA SER A 164 28.30 -47.34 -38.55
C SER A 164 27.14 -48.25 -38.11
N PHE A 165 26.21 -47.79 -37.26
CA PHE A 165 24.90 -48.46 -37.17
C PHE A 165 23.72 -47.62 -36.64
N VAL A 166 22.66 -47.66 -37.45
CA VAL A 166 21.21 -47.46 -37.29
C VAL A 166 20.65 -47.19 -35.89
N GLU A 167 19.94 -46.07 -35.76
CA GLU A 167 19.06 -45.71 -34.64
C GLU A 167 17.71 -46.46 -34.75
N ILE A 168 17.51 -47.52 -33.94
CA ILE A 168 16.19 -48.14 -33.73
C ILE A 168 15.55 -47.47 -32.51
N ARG A 169 14.53 -46.62 -32.74
CA ARG A 169 13.66 -46.12 -31.66
C ARG A 169 12.67 -47.21 -31.25
N ILE A 170 12.81 -47.67 -30.02
CA ILE A 170 11.82 -48.53 -29.36
C ILE A 170 10.73 -47.62 -28.78
N ALA A 171 9.49 -47.84 -29.22
CA ALA A 171 8.29 -47.27 -28.62
C ALA A 171 8.03 -47.89 -27.24
N GLY A 172 8.08 -47.09 -26.16
CA GLY A 172 7.32 -47.35 -24.92
C GLY A 172 6.06 -46.50 -25.02
N LYS A 173 4.83 -47.04 -25.12
CA LYS A 173 4.11 -47.98 -24.25
C LYS A 173 3.88 -47.37 -22.86
N ASP A 174 3.00 -46.39 -22.84
CA ASP A 174 2.34 -45.86 -21.64
C ASP A 174 1.59 -47.01 -20.92
N ILE A 175 1.92 -47.20 -19.64
CA ILE A 175 1.14 -47.99 -18.69
C ILE A 175 0.70 -47.05 -17.57
N GLY A 176 -0.61 -46.95 -17.39
CA GLY A 176 -1.30 -46.15 -16.37
C GLY A 176 -2.66 -45.74 -16.93
N ALA A 177 -3.62 -46.65 -17.15
CA ALA A 177 -4.41 -47.30 -16.12
C ALA A 177 -4.87 -46.32 -15.02
N GLU A 178 -5.83 -45.45 -15.34
CA GLU A 178 -6.84 -45.03 -14.37
C GLU A 178 -8.24 -45.24 -14.92
N ILE A 179 -8.98 -46.02 -14.15
CA ILE A 179 -10.37 -46.41 -14.29
C ILE A 179 -11.25 -45.18 -14.03
N LYS A 180 -12.21 -44.92 -14.92
CA LYS A 180 -13.55 -44.42 -14.57
C LYS A 180 -14.52 -44.63 -15.74
N GLU A 181 -15.38 -45.62 -15.56
CA GLU A 181 -16.63 -45.84 -16.27
C GLU A 181 -17.64 -44.73 -15.90
N ASP A 182 -18.37 -44.16 -16.87
CA ASP A 182 -19.82 -44.39 -17.01
C ASP A 182 -20.50 -43.54 -18.12
N LYS A 183 -21.35 -44.23 -18.91
CA LYS A 183 -22.59 -43.82 -19.61
C LYS A 183 -22.45 -42.99 -20.91
N ILE A 184 -22.62 -43.58 -22.11
CA ILE A 184 -23.81 -44.13 -22.82
C ILE A 184 -24.70 -43.06 -23.49
N HIS A 185 -25.05 -43.37 -24.76
CA HIS A 185 -25.96 -42.74 -25.74
C HIS A 185 -25.41 -41.55 -26.54
N ASP A 186 -25.63 -41.39 -27.84
CA ASP A 186 -26.05 -42.25 -28.95
C ASP A 186 -25.99 -41.38 -30.23
N THR A 187 -25.73 -42.04 -31.37
CA THR A 187 -26.19 -41.70 -32.73
C THR A 187 -25.80 -40.40 -33.46
N GLU A 188 -25.61 -40.61 -34.78
CA GLU A 188 -26.01 -39.75 -35.90
C GLU A 188 -25.00 -38.80 -36.57
N LEU A 189 -24.31 -39.41 -37.55
CA LEU A 189 -24.03 -38.86 -38.88
C LEU A 189 -25.19 -38.04 -39.49
N THR A 190 -24.88 -36.86 -40.04
CA THR A 190 -25.34 -36.30 -41.34
C THR A 190 -24.44 -35.09 -41.65
N HIS A 191 -23.55 -35.10 -42.65
CA HIS A 191 -23.68 -35.04 -44.12
C HIS A 191 -24.17 -33.68 -44.68
N ASP A 192 -23.57 -33.31 -45.82
CA ASP A 192 -23.74 -32.14 -46.71
C ASP A 192 -22.93 -30.87 -46.34
N MET A 193 -22.22 -30.21 -47.26
CA MET A 193 -22.06 -30.32 -48.72
C MET A 193 -20.88 -29.42 -49.10
N ILE A 194 -20.07 -29.79 -50.09
CA ILE A 194 -19.79 -28.98 -51.29
C ILE A 194 -18.94 -29.84 -52.23
N SER A 195 -19.67 -30.37 -53.19
CA SER A 195 -19.23 -31.05 -54.40
C SER A 195 -18.78 -30.05 -55.47
N TYR A 196 -17.59 -30.27 -56.05
CA TYR A 196 -17.30 -29.90 -57.44
C TYR A 196 -16.79 -31.14 -58.22
N ARG A 197 -17.77 -31.85 -58.82
CA ARG A 197 -17.83 -32.22 -60.25
C ARG A 197 -16.58 -32.88 -60.89
N ARG A 198 -16.65 -34.20 -61.17
CA ARG A 198 -16.86 -34.82 -62.52
C ARG A 198 -16.62 -36.36 -62.53
N ARG A 199 -17.72 -37.10 -62.76
CA ARG A 199 -17.93 -38.50 -63.23
C ARG A 199 -16.69 -39.33 -63.69
N CYS A 200 -16.51 -40.56 -63.19
CA CYS A 200 -17.03 -41.83 -63.79
C CYS A 200 -16.50 -43.09 -63.05
N THR A 201 -17.44 -43.97 -62.69
CA THR A 201 -17.39 -45.46 -62.65
C THR A 201 -16.26 -46.22 -61.97
N ASP A 202 -16.68 -46.98 -60.94
CA ASP A 202 -16.29 -48.33 -60.53
C ASP A 202 -14.81 -48.76 -60.51
N ASP A 203 -14.50 -49.29 -59.33
CA ASP A 203 -13.56 -50.36 -59.04
C ASP A 203 -12.08 -49.99 -58.87
N GLN A 204 -11.47 -50.69 -57.90
CA GLN A 204 -10.05 -50.73 -57.56
C GLN A 204 -9.50 -49.59 -56.70
N ASN A 205 -9.46 -49.87 -55.40
CA ASN A 205 -8.56 -49.23 -54.45
C ASN A 205 -7.63 -50.30 -53.85
N PRO A 206 -6.47 -50.62 -54.46
CA PRO A 206 -5.47 -51.51 -53.86
C PRO A 206 -4.16 -50.75 -53.65
N ALA A 207 -4.14 -49.74 -52.77
CA ALA A 207 -2.91 -49.03 -52.40
C ALA A 207 -2.30 -49.54 -51.07
N LEU A 208 -2.83 -50.64 -50.53
CA LEU A 208 -2.30 -51.38 -49.39
C LEU A 208 -2.37 -52.89 -49.65
N GLU A 209 -2.10 -53.32 -50.89
CA GLU A 209 -1.63 -54.69 -51.09
C GLU A 209 -0.23 -54.76 -50.47
N SER A 210 -0.17 -55.39 -49.30
CA SER A 210 0.97 -55.46 -48.39
C SER A 210 2.29 -55.72 -49.12
N GLU A 211 3.39 -55.19 -48.57
CA GLU A 211 4.75 -55.57 -48.97
C GLU A 211 4.91 -57.11 -49.02
N GLU A 212 4.20 -57.85 -48.16
CA GLU A 212 4.10 -59.32 -48.22
C GLU A 212 3.47 -59.84 -49.52
N LEU A 213 2.46 -59.18 -50.08
CA LEU A 213 1.85 -59.56 -51.37
C LEU A 213 2.79 -59.24 -52.54
N ALA A 214 3.53 -58.14 -52.48
CA ALA A 214 4.56 -57.79 -53.46
C ALA A 214 5.74 -58.79 -53.41
N VAL A 215 6.22 -59.14 -52.21
CA VAL A 215 7.23 -60.18 -51.99
C VAL A 215 6.71 -61.55 -52.43
N SER A 216 5.44 -61.88 -52.16
CA SER A 216 4.81 -63.12 -52.61
C SER A 216 4.67 -63.20 -54.14
N LYS A 217 4.40 -62.07 -54.82
CA LYS A 217 4.41 -62.00 -56.29
C LYS A 217 5.84 -62.19 -56.83
N LEU A 218 6.84 -61.56 -56.23
CA LEU A 218 8.24 -61.69 -56.64
C LEU A 218 8.78 -63.11 -56.43
N LEU A 219 8.48 -63.73 -55.29
CA LEU A 219 8.87 -65.13 -54.99
C LEU A 219 8.19 -66.12 -55.94
N ARG A 220 6.95 -65.85 -56.37
CA ARG A 220 6.25 -66.67 -57.36
C ARG A 220 6.90 -66.55 -58.73
N SER A 221 7.19 -65.34 -59.21
CA SER A 221 7.90 -65.15 -60.47
C SER A 221 9.31 -65.74 -60.45
N LEU A 222 10.01 -65.68 -59.31
CA LEU A 222 11.30 -66.36 -59.14
C LEU A 222 11.16 -67.89 -59.26
N ARG A 223 10.13 -68.49 -58.66
CA ARG A 223 9.86 -69.94 -58.80
C ARG A 223 9.50 -70.32 -60.23
N GLU A 224 8.64 -69.54 -60.88
CA GLU A 224 8.25 -69.74 -62.27
C GLU A 224 9.45 -69.64 -63.22
N GLU A 225 10.34 -68.66 -63.02
CA GLU A 225 11.57 -68.56 -63.81
C GLU A 225 12.57 -69.67 -63.48
N THR A 226 12.64 -70.13 -62.24
CA THR A 226 13.49 -71.29 -61.88
C THR A 226 13.00 -72.56 -62.58
N GLU A 227 11.68 -72.79 -62.59
CA GLU A 227 11.06 -73.92 -63.29
C GLU A 227 11.23 -73.81 -64.81
N ARG A 228 11.14 -72.59 -65.36
CA ARG A 228 11.40 -72.31 -66.78
C ARG A 228 12.84 -72.61 -67.17
N VAL A 229 13.81 -72.23 -66.32
CA VAL A 229 15.23 -72.55 -66.51
C VAL A 229 15.46 -74.06 -66.46
N GLU A 230 14.85 -74.77 -65.49
CA GLU A 230 14.95 -76.24 -65.41
C GLU A 230 14.36 -76.93 -66.66
N GLN A 231 13.23 -76.44 -67.17
CA GLN A 231 12.62 -76.94 -68.42
C GLN A 231 13.56 -76.73 -69.62
N LEU A 232 14.11 -75.52 -69.77
CA LEU A 232 15.06 -75.22 -70.84
C LEU A 232 16.35 -76.03 -70.71
N GLN A 233 16.83 -76.27 -69.49
CA GLN A 233 18.02 -77.08 -69.23
C GLN A 233 17.76 -78.56 -69.58
N LYS A 234 16.56 -79.07 -69.33
CA LYS A 234 16.14 -80.41 -69.74
C LYS A 234 15.99 -80.53 -71.25
N GLU A 235 15.43 -79.53 -71.93
CA GLU A 235 15.36 -79.47 -73.38
C GLU A 235 16.75 -79.43 -74.02
N LEU A 236 17.66 -78.62 -73.46
CA LEU A 236 19.05 -78.53 -73.90
C LEU A 236 19.79 -79.86 -73.71
N SER A 237 19.60 -80.53 -72.56
CA SER A 237 20.14 -81.87 -72.33
C SER A 237 19.62 -82.88 -73.36
N ASN A 238 18.33 -82.85 -73.69
CA ASN A 238 17.72 -83.74 -74.67
C ASN A 238 18.17 -83.43 -76.11
N ALA A 239 18.35 -82.15 -76.45
CA ALA A 239 18.93 -81.72 -77.71
C ALA A 239 20.40 -82.17 -77.84
N ASN A 240 21.20 -82.04 -76.78
CA ASN A 240 22.57 -82.54 -76.73
C ASN A 240 22.64 -84.07 -76.86
N GLU A 241 21.71 -84.80 -76.23
CA GLU A 241 21.64 -86.25 -76.36
C GLU A 241 21.23 -86.67 -77.78
N ARG A 242 20.32 -85.93 -78.42
CA ARG A 242 20.00 -86.09 -79.85
C ARG A 242 21.20 -85.77 -80.75
N LEU A 243 21.96 -84.72 -80.47
CA LEU A 243 23.18 -84.40 -81.20
C LEU A 243 24.23 -85.50 -81.02
N SER A 244 24.42 -86.01 -79.80
CA SER A 244 25.33 -87.14 -79.55
C SER A 244 24.87 -88.43 -80.24
N GLN A 245 23.56 -88.70 -80.33
CA GLN A 245 23.01 -89.81 -81.12
C GLN A 245 23.21 -89.61 -82.62
N LEU A 246 23.06 -88.38 -83.13
CA LEU A 246 23.32 -88.05 -84.53
C LEU A 246 24.81 -88.10 -84.86
N GLU A 247 25.68 -87.72 -83.93
CA GLU A 247 27.14 -87.81 -84.05
C GLU A 247 27.59 -89.27 -84.03
N LYS A 248 27.02 -90.12 -83.17
CA LYS A 248 27.22 -91.58 -83.23
C LYS A 248 26.72 -92.17 -84.54
N LYS A 249 25.50 -91.85 -84.97
CA LYS A 249 24.95 -92.30 -86.28
C LYS A 249 25.76 -91.77 -87.46
N SER A 250 26.31 -90.56 -87.37
CA SER A 250 27.21 -89.97 -88.37
C SER A 250 28.57 -90.69 -88.38
N SER A 251 29.12 -91.02 -87.21
CA SER A 251 30.34 -91.82 -87.07
C SER A 251 30.17 -93.27 -87.57
N ASP A 252 28.97 -93.84 -87.45
CA ASP A 252 28.60 -95.16 -87.98
C ASP A 252 28.35 -95.14 -89.52
N VAL A 253 28.06 -93.97 -90.09
CA VAL A 253 27.82 -93.76 -91.54
C VAL A 253 29.07 -93.23 -92.27
N SER A 254 30.04 -92.64 -91.56
CA SER A 254 31.30 -92.13 -92.11
C SER A 254 32.40 -93.19 -92.32
N ASN A 255 32.09 -94.48 -92.10
CA ASN A 255 32.97 -95.63 -92.40
C ASN A 255 32.26 -96.67 -93.29
N LYS A 256 31.48 -96.22 -94.28
CA LYS A 256 31.05 -97.05 -95.43
C LYS A 256 31.50 -96.42 -96.74
N GLU A 257 32.57 -97.01 -97.26
CA GLU A 257 32.83 -97.32 -98.66
C GLU A 257 32.93 -96.16 -99.66
N THR A 258 34.17 -95.70 -99.78
CA THR A 258 34.81 -95.40 -101.07
C THR A 258 35.34 -96.70 -101.68
N GLN A 259 34.86 -97.11 -102.87
CA GLN A 259 35.53 -97.97 -103.88
C GLN A 259 34.79 -97.65 -105.21
N THR A 260 35.29 -96.94 -106.23
CA THR A 260 36.47 -97.08 -107.11
C THR A 260 37.03 -98.49 -107.24
N GLU A 261 36.66 -99.17 -108.33
CA GLU A 261 37.44 -100.22 -109.02
C GLU A 261 36.80 -100.55 -110.41
N PRO A 262 37.46 -101.25 -111.35
CA PRO A 262 38.26 -100.62 -112.40
C PRO A 262 37.88 -101.00 -113.85
N VAL A 263 38.67 -100.44 -114.75
CA VAL A 263 38.80 -100.65 -116.21
C VAL A 263 39.08 -102.10 -116.59
N GLU A 264 38.42 -102.61 -117.64
CA GLU A 264 39.03 -103.52 -118.62
C GLU A 264 38.66 -103.11 -120.05
N GLU A 265 39.70 -103.07 -120.88
CA GLU A 265 39.73 -102.68 -122.29
C GLU A 265 39.23 -103.82 -123.19
N GLN A 266 38.41 -103.51 -124.20
CA GLN A 266 38.43 -104.24 -125.48
C GLN A 266 38.24 -103.27 -126.66
N SER A 267 39.37 -103.00 -127.30
CA SER A 267 39.64 -102.74 -128.71
C SER A 267 38.49 -102.39 -129.68
N ASP A 268 38.77 -101.32 -130.42
CA ASP A 268 38.57 -101.17 -131.87
C ASP A 268 37.14 -101.00 -132.39
N LYS A 269 36.67 -99.74 -132.34
CA LYS A 269 36.35 -98.92 -133.54
C LYS A 269 35.91 -97.51 -133.11
N GLU A 270 36.24 -96.52 -133.96
CA GLU A 270 35.68 -95.15 -134.01
C GLU A 270 36.34 -94.04 -133.15
N GLY A 271 37.50 -93.55 -133.63
CA GLY A 271 38.22 -92.35 -133.16
C GLY A 271 37.57 -90.98 -133.45
N ALA A 272 36.24 -90.90 -133.52
CA ALA A 272 35.50 -89.63 -133.64
C ALA A 272 34.66 -89.30 -132.38
N GLU A 273 34.46 -90.27 -131.47
CA GLU A 273 33.63 -90.12 -130.28
C GLU A 273 34.45 -89.70 -129.03
N PHE A 274 35.74 -90.04 -128.97
CA PHE A 274 36.65 -89.75 -127.84
C PHE A 274 36.95 -88.24 -127.67
N VAL A 275 37.21 -87.52 -128.76
CA VAL A 275 37.45 -86.06 -128.74
C VAL A 275 36.18 -85.31 -128.31
N LYS A 276 34.99 -85.85 -128.64
CA LYS A 276 33.69 -85.34 -128.21
C LYS A 276 33.44 -85.59 -126.72
N LEU A 277 33.81 -86.76 -126.20
CA LEU A 277 33.72 -87.09 -124.77
C LEU A 277 34.65 -86.22 -123.92
N GLN A 278 35.88 -85.99 -124.37
CA GLN A 278 36.84 -85.15 -123.66
C GLN A 278 36.46 -83.66 -123.71
N SER A 279 35.90 -83.17 -124.83
CA SER A 279 35.35 -81.81 -124.88
C SER A 279 34.13 -81.69 -123.97
N LEU A 280 33.24 -82.69 -123.94
CA LEU A 280 32.09 -82.73 -123.03
C LEU A 280 32.51 -82.78 -121.54
N GLU A 281 33.62 -83.44 -121.21
CA GLU A 281 34.16 -83.48 -119.85
C GLU A 281 34.78 -82.15 -119.43
N VAL A 282 35.55 -81.51 -120.32
CA VAL A 282 36.08 -80.16 -120.10
C VAL A 282 34.93 -79.14 -120.00
N ASP A 283 33.88 -79.28 -120.79
CA ASP A 283 32.69 -78.44 -120.72
C ASP A 283 31.89 -78.69 -119.44
N LYS A 284 31.77 -79.94 -118.98
CA LYS A 284 31.21 -80.26 -117.65
C LYS A 284 32.05 -79.64 -116.54
N LEU A 285 33.38 -79.76 -116.60
CA LEU A 285 34.28 -79.17 -115.60
C LEU A 285 34.19 -77.65 -115.59
N LYS A 286 34.15 -77.00 -116.76
CA LYS A 286 33.89 -75.56 -116.87
C LYS A 286 32.55 -75.18 -116.27
N GLN A 287 31.48 -75.91 -116.58
CA GLN A 287 30.17 -75.69 -115.95
C GLN A 287 30.22 -75.88 -114.44
N THR A 288 30.97 -76.87 -113.92
CA THR A 288 31.15 -77.04 -112.48
C THR A 288 31.97 -75.92 -111.85
N ILE A 289 33.01 -75.42 -112.53
CA ILE A 289 33.85 -74.30 -112.06
C ILE A 289 33.05 -72.99 -112.10
N GLU A 290 32.23 -72.77 -113.13
CA GLU A 290 31.32 -71.63 -113.23
C GLU A 290 30.25 -71.68 -112.15
N ALA A 291 29.68 -72.86 -111.86
CA ALA A 291 28.73 -73.06 -110.77
C ALA A 291 29.38 -72.79 -109.40
N LEU A 292 30.57 -73.36 -109.14
CA LEU A 292 31.32 -73.12 -107.91
C LEU A 292 31.75 -71.66 -107.74
N ASN A 293 32.18 -70.99 -108.81
CA ASN A 293 32.50 -69.57 -108.76
C ASN A 293 31.25 -68.74 -108.47
N LYS A 294 30.11 -69.08 -109.07
CA LYS A 294 28.84 -68.43 -108.78
C LYS A 294 28.44 -68.62 -107.31
N GLU A 295 28.56 -69.83 -106.78
CA GLU A 295 28.35 -70.12 -105.35
C GLU A 295 29.35 -69.37 -104.45
N LEU A 296 30.61 -69.24 -104.86
CA LEU A 296 31.62 -68.50 -104.11
C LEU A 296 31.32 -66.99 -104.10
N TYR A 297 30.87 -66.43 -105.23
CA TYR A 297 30.39 -65.05 -105.29
C TYR A 297 29.15 -64.86 -104.40
N GLU A 298 28.15 -65.74 -104.51
CA GLU A 298 26.92 -65.68 -103.70
C GLU A 298 27.21 -65.84 -102.20
N THR A 299 28.17 -66.68 -101.81
CA THR A 299 28.59 -66.83 -100.41
C THR A 299 29.40 -65.63 -99.93
N SER A 300 30.23 -65.02 -100.78
CA SER A 300 30.94 -63.77 -100.46
C SER A 300 29.96 -62.60 -100.28
N GLU A 301 28.92 -62.51 -101.10
CA GLU A 301 27.86 -61.51 -100.99
C GLU A 301 27.08 -61.70 -99.68
N LYS A 302 26.63 -62.92 -99.38
CA LYS A 302 25.98 -63.27 -98.10
C LYS A 302 26.87 -62.97 -96.89
N LEU A 303 28.19 -63.17 -97.00
CA LEU A 303 29.14 -62.81 -95.93
C LEU A 303 29.20 -61.29 -95.73
N THR A 304 29.25 -60.50 -96.80
CA THR A 304 29.23 -59.03 -96.69
C THR A 304 27.91 -58.52 -96.11
N GLU A 305 26.77 -59.11 -96.48
CA GLU A 305 25.47 -58.82 -95.89
C GLU A 305 25.45 -59.18 -94.40
N ALA A 306 25.96 -60.34 -94.02
CA ALA A 306 26.07 -60.75 -92.62
C ALA A 306 26.97 -59.82 -91.81
N GLN A 307 28.08 -59.35 -92.39
CA GLN A 307 28.97 -58.38 -91.75
C GLN A 307 28.29 -57.02 -91.57
N LEU A 308 27.55 -56.53 -92.58
CA LEU A 308 26.75 -55.31 -92.46
C LEU A 308 25.70 -55.43 -91.35
N ILE A 309 25.03 -56.59 -91.25
CA ILE A 309 24.06 -56.87 -90.18
C ILE A 309 24.76 -56.87 -88.82
N LYS A 310 25.92 -57.53 -88.69
CA LYS A 310 26.73 -57.53 -87.47
C LYS A 310 27.10 -56.11 -87.04
N ASP A 311 27.59 -55.27 -87.94
CA ASP A 311 28.01 -53.90 -87.62
C ASP A 311 26.82 -53.03 -87.20
N LYS A 312 25.65 -53.21 -87.84
CA LYS A 312 24.38 -52.59 -87.43
C LYS A 312 23.96 -53.07 -86.04
N LEU A 313 24.06 -54.36 -85.76
CA LEU A 313 23.74 -54.93 -84.45
C LEU A 313 24.71 -54.42 -83.37
N LEU A 314 26.01 -54.38 -83.62
CA LEU A 314 27.01 -53.83 -82.70
C LEU A 314 26.78 -52.35 -82.41
N SER A 315 26.46 -51.56 -83.44
CA SER A 315 26.11 -50.14 -83.29
C SER A 315 24.84 -49.98 -82.44
N ARG A 316 23.86 -50.86 -82.63
CA ARG A 316 22.64 -50.91 -81.82
C ARG A 316 22.92 -51.31 -80.37
N CYS A 317 23.72 -52.35 -80.13
CA CYS A 317 24.14 -52.75 -78.78
C CYS A 317 24.85 -51.61 -78.07
N SER A 318 25.84 -50.98 -78.74
CA SER A 318 26.57 -49.83 -78.19
C SER A 318 25.65 -48.65 -77.87
N SER A 319 24.62 -48.40 -78.69
CA SER A 319 23.62 -47.36 -78.40
C SER A 319 22.73 -47.73 -77.23
N LEU A 320 22.36 -49.00 -77.06
CA LEU A 320 21.57 -49.47 -75.93
C LEU A 320 22.38 -49.40 -74.63
N ASP A 321 23.66 -49.77 -74.66
CA ASP A 321 24.56 -49.68 -73.51
C ASP A 321 24.71 -48.24 -73.02
N ARG A 322 24.87 -47.27 -73.94
CA ARG A 322 24.87 -45.84 -73.57
C ARG A 322 23.56 -45.40 -72.92
N LYS A 323 22.41 -45.79 -73.50
CA LYS A 323 21.10 -45.47 -72.93
C LYS A 323 20.91 -46.09 -71.54
N LEU A 324 21.43 -47.29 -71.31
CA LEU A 324 21.39 -47.93 -69.99
C LEU A 324 22.26 -47.16 -68.99
N ALA A 325 23.45 -46.70 -69.38
CA ALA A 325 24.29 -45.87 -68.54
C ALA A 325 23.64 -44.52 -68.21
N ASP A 326 23.05 -43.84 -69.20
CA ASP A 326 22.34 -42.57 -69.01
C ASP A 326 21.14 -42.76 -68.05
N ASN A 327 20.32 -43.80 -68.28
CA ASN A 327 19.20 -44.14 -67.39
C ASN A 327 19.66 -44.44 -65.95
N GLN A 328 20.84 -45.04 -65.77
CA GLN A 328 21.39 -45.32 -64.44
C GLN A 328 21.75 -44.02 -63.70
N VAL A 329 22.37 -43.05 -64.38
CA VAL A 329 22.66 -41.73 -63.80
C VAL A 329 21.37 -41.01 -63.43
N GLU A 330 20.36 -41.03 -64.30
CA GLU A 330 19.05 -40.45 -64.01
C GLU A 330 18.37 -41.12 -62.80
N LEU A 331 18.49 -42.45 -62.64
CA LEU A 331 17.99 -43.18 -61.47
C LEU A 331 18.71 -42.77 -60.17
N ASP A 332 20.03 -42.59 -60.22
CA ASP A 332 20.82 -42.17 -59.07
C ASP A 332 20.47 -40.73 -58.65
N GLU A 333 20.31 -39.82 -59.62
CA GLU A 333 19.84 -38.45 -59.37
C GLU A 333 18.43 -38.44 -58.78
N ARG A 334 17.51 -39.23 -59.35
CA ARG A 334 16.15 -39.38 -58.83
C ARG A 334 16.13 -39.91 -57.39
N SER A 335 17.02 -40.86 -57.07
CA SER A 335 17.17 -41.39 -55.71
C SER A 335 17.67 -40.32 -54.73
N LYS A 336 18.62 -39.47 -55.14
CA LYS A 336 19.07 -38.32 -54.32
C LYS A 336 17.95 -37.30 -54.11
N PHE A 337 17.17 -37.01 -55.14
CA PHE A 337 16.01 -36.12 -55.02
C PHE A 337 14.96 -36.69 -54.07
N LEU A 338 14.63 -37.98 -54.17
CA LEU A 338 13.70 -38.64 -53.25
C LEU A 338 14.17 -38.55 -51.79
N TYR A 339 15.45 -38.78 -51.52
CA TYR A 339 16.01 -38.60 -50.18
C TYR A 339 15.87 -37.15 -49.69
N SER A 340 16.15 -36.17 -50.56
CA SER A 340 16.00 -34.76 -50.20
C SER A 340 14.55 -34.37 -49.91
N VAL A 341 13.59 -34.91 -50.67
CA VAL A 341 12.15 -34.70 -50.47
C VAL A 341 11.71 -35.31 -49.15
N GLN A 342 12.08 -36.57 -48.86
CA GLN A 342 11.77 -37.22 -47.58
C GLN A 342 12.34 -36.44 -46.39
N LYS A 343 13.57 -35.92 -46.51
CA LYS A 343 14.17 -35.07 -45.48
C LYS A 343 13.35 -33.80 -45.25
N LEU A 344 12.93 -33.12 -46.32
CA LEU A 344 12.10 -31.91 -46.23
C LEU A 344 10.70 -32.23 -45.68
N GLU A 345 10.10 -33.35 -46.07
CA GLU A 345 8.81 -33.81 -45.54
C GLU A 345 8.87 -34.01 -44.02
N LEU A 346 9.93 -34.66 -43.52
CA LEU A 346 10.14 -34.82 -42.08
C LEU A 346 10.34 -33.48 -41.37
N GLN A 347 11.06 -32.53 -41.98
CA GLN A 347 11.22 -31.18 -41.43
C GLN A 347 9.87 -30.43 -41.37
N VAL A 348 9.06 -30.53 -42.43
CA VAL A 348 7.72 -29.94 -42.48
C VAL A 348 6.82 -30.58 -41.42
N GLN A 349 6.83 -31.91 -41.27
CA GLN A 349 6.06 -32.61 -40.24
C GLN A 349 6.49 -32.19 -38.83
N SER A 350 7.79 -32.02 -38.59
CA SER A 350 8.32 -31.52 -37.31
C SER A 350 7.81 -30.11 -37.00
N LEU A 351 7.94 -29.17 -37.95
CA LEU A 351 7.47 -27.80 -37.78
C LEU A 351 5.95 -27.74 -37.62
N GLN A 352 5.19 -28.56 -38.35
CA GLN A 352 3.75 -28.68 -38.17
C GLN A 352 3.37 -29.19 -36.77
N SER A 353 4.13 -30.14 -36.21
CA SER A 353 3.94 -30.60 -34.83
C SER A 353 4.23 -29.49 -33.83
N GLU A 354 5.29 -28.72 -34.03
CA GLU A 354 5.65 -27.58 -33.18
C GLU A 354 4.57 -26.49 -33.20
N ILE A 355 4.06 -26.15 -34.39
CA ILE A 355 2.95 -25.19 -34.55
C ILE A 355 1.69 -25.68 -33.82
N LYS A 356 1.33 -26.97 -33.95
CA LYS A 356 0.16 -27.53 -33.26
C LYS A 356 0.30 -27.48 -31.74
N MET A 357 1.49 -27.80 -31.22
CA MET A 357 1.77 -27.69 -29.80
C MET A 357 1.68 -26.25 -29.31
N GLU A 358 2.20 -25.29 -30.08
CA GLU A 358 2.13 -23.88 -29.71
C GLU A 358 0.71 -23.34 -29.76
N GLN A 359 -0.09 -23.74 -30.76
CA GLN A 359 -1.54 -23.44 -30.83
C GLN A 359 -2.28 -23.97 -29.59
N SER A 360 -2.03 -25.22 -29.19
CA SER A 360 -2.65 -25.81 -27.99
C SER A 360 -2.28 -25.02 -26.72
N LYS A 361 -1.01 -24.60 -26.58
CA LYS A 361 -0.58 -23.76 -25.45
C LYS A 361 -1.25 -22.40 -25.46
N THR A 362 -1.38 -21.75 -26.62
CA THR A 362 -2.07 -20.46 -26.72
C THR A 362 -3.54 -20.58 -26.38
N ASP A 363 -4.20 -21.68 -26.77
CA ASP A 363 -5.60 -21.95 -26.44
C ASP A 363 -5.79 -22.18 -24.93
N GLU A 364 -4.85 -22.89 -24.28
CA GLU A 364 -4.84 -23.06 -22.82
C GLU A 364 -4.63 -21.72 -22.09
N GLN A 365 -3.71 -20.88 -22.57
CA GLN A 365 -3.50 -19.54 -22.02
C GLN A 365 -4.73 -18.65 -22.19
N GLN A 366 -5.40 -18.70 -23.35
CA GLN A 366 -6.65 -17.96 -23.57
C GLN A 366 -7.75 -18.42 -22.61
N LYS A 367 -7.91 -19.73 -22.40
CA LYS A 367 -8.86 -20.27 -21.42
C LYS A 367 -8.54 -19.77 -20.01
N LEU A 368 -7.26 -19.75 -19.62
CA LEU A 368 -6.85 -19.23 -18.31
C LEU A 368 -7.15 -17.74 -18.15
N ILE A 369 -6.92 -16.93 -19.19
CA ILE A 369 -7.24 -15.51 -19.20
C ILE A 369 -8.75 -15.30 -18.97
N VAL A 370 -9.60 -16.03 -19.68
CA VAL A 370 -11.06 -15.94 -19.51
C VAL A 370 -11.48 -16.28 -18.08
N VAL A 371 -10.94 -17.35 -17.49
CA VAL A 371 -11.22 -17.73 -16.09
C VAL A 371 -10.77 -16.64 -15.12
N LEU A 372 -9.62 -16.02 -15.34
CA LEU A 372 -9.14 -14.90 -14.51
C LEU A 372 -10.01 -13.65 -14.66
N GLU A 373 -10.47 -13.35 -15.87
CA GLU A 373 -11.39 -12.25 -16.13
C GLU A 373 -12.74 -12.46 -15.42
N GLU A 374 -13.27 -13.68 -15.45
CA GLU A 374 -14.49 -14.06 -14.71
C GLU A 374 -14.29 -13.93 -13.20
N ALA A 375 -13.15 -14.37 -12.67
CA ALA A 375 -12.82 -14.23 -11.25
C ALA A 375 -12.71 -12.75 -10.82
N LEU A 376 -12.06 -11.91 -11.63
CA LEU A 376 -11.96 -10.47 -11.38
C LEU A 376 -13.33 -9.78 -11.46
N ASN A 377 -14.17 -10.17 -12.42
CA ASN A 377 -15.54 -9.66 -12.52
C ASN A 377 -16.37 -10.03 -11.28
N LYS A 378 -16.26 -11.28 -10.82
CA LYS A 378 -16.94 -11.73 -9.61
C LYS A 378 -16.49 -10.94 -8.39
N GLN A 379 -15.18 -10.76 -8.18
CA GLN A 379 -14.66 -9.99 -7.06
C GLN A 379 -15.11 -8.52 -7.08
N ARG A 380 -15.19 -7.91 -8.28
CA ARG A 380 -15.75 -6.56 -8.43
C ARG A 380 -17.22 -6.51 -8.00
N SER A 381 -18.03 -7.46 -8.45
CA SER A 381 -19.44 -7.55 -8.06
C SER A 381 -19.62 -7.78 -6.56
N ASP A 382 -18.82 -8.66 -5.95
CA ASP A 382 -18.84 -8.92 -4.51
C ASP A 382 -18.46 -7.66 -3.71
N TYR A 383 -17.48 -6.88 -4.19
CA TYR A 383 -17.09 -5.61 -3.58
C TYR A 383 -18.20 -4.55 -3.67
N GLU A 384 -18.87 -4.43 -4.81
CA GLU A 384 -20.00 -3.51 -4.97
C GLU A 384 -21.15 -3.88 -4.03
N LEU A 385 -21.49 -5.16 -3.94
CA LEU A 385 -22.50 -5.65 -2.99
C LEU A 385 -22.10 -5.36 -1.54
N LEU A 386 -20.84 -5.62 -1.17
CA LEU A 386 -20.36 -5.31 0.18
C LEU A 386 -20.47 -3.82 0.48
N LYS A 387 -20.05 -2.96 -0.45
CA LYS A 387 -20.15 -1.50 -0.32
C LYS A 387 -21.61 -1.05 -0.12
N GLU A 388 -22.55 -1.62 -0.86
CA GLU A 388 -23.98 -1.35 -0.69
C GLU A 388 -24.45 -1.78 0.71
N THR A 389 -24.14 -3.02 1.13
CA THR A 389 -24.53 -3.51 2.46
C THR A 389 -23.90 -2.70 3.60
N GLU A 390 -22.63 -2.30 3.51
CA GLU A 390 -21.99 -1.44 4.51
C GLU A 390 -22.65 -0.05 4.56
N SER A 391 -23.06 0.48 3.41
CA SER A 391 -23.80 1.75 3.34
C SER A 391 -25.22 1.68 3.92
N GLU A 392 -25.82 0.49 3.95
CA GLU A 392 -27.11 0.22 4.59
C GLU A 392 -26.97 -0.07 6.10
N LYS A 393 -25.90 -0.78 6.50
CA LYS A 393 -25.61 -1.17 7.90
C LYS A 393 -25.40 0.01 8.82
N VAL A 394 -24.88 1.13 8.33
CA VAL A 394 -24.89 2.39 9.05
C VAL A 394 -26.15 3.14 8.63
N PRO A 395 -27.25 3.06 9.40
CA PRO A 395 -28.47 3.73 8.99
C PRO A 395 -28.14 5.22 8.90
N LYS A 396 -28.35 5.82 7.73
CA LYS A 396 -28.15 7.27 7.52
C LYS A 396 -28.84 8.09 8.62
N VAL A 397 -29.93 7.56 9.17
CA VAL A 397 -30.64 8.11 10.33
C VAL A 397 -29.78 8.16 11.60
N GLN A 398 -29.05 7.10 11.94
CA GLN A 398 -28.16 7.08 13.11
C GLN A 398 -26.99 8.05 12.93
N LEU A 399 -26.41 8.15 11.73
CA LEU A 399 -25.37 9.16 11.46
C LEU A 399 -25.90 10.59 11.62
N LEU A 400 -27.09 10.87 11.06
CA LEU A 400 -27.73 12.18 11.21
C LEU A 400 -28.10 12.49 12.66
N GLU A 401 -28.51 11.49 13.44
CA GLU A 401 -28.79 11.66 14.87
C GLU A 401 -27.50 11.95 15.66
N MET A 402 -26.42 11.24 15.37
CA MET A 402 -25.11 11.48 15.99
C MET A 402 -24.55 12.85 15.62
N GLN A 403 -24.71 13.29 14.36
CA GLN A 403 -24.35 14.64 13.94
C GLN A 403 -25.14 15.70 14.71
N LYS A 404 -26.47 15.54 14.84
CA LYS A 404 -27.29 16.48 15.63
C LYS A 404 -26.88 16.53 17.10
N LYS A 405 -26.52 15.38 17.69
CA LYS A 405 -26.00 15.32 19.07
C LYS A 405 -24.66 16.03 19.20
N LEU A 406 -23.78 15.89 18.22
CA LEU A 406 -22.51 16.60 18.16
C LEU A 406 -22.73 18.11 18.10
N ASP A 407 -23.54 18.59 17.15
CA ASP A 407 -23.85 20.01 17.00
C ASP A 407 -24.46 20.60 18.29
N ALA A 408 -25.34 19.85 18.97
CA ALA A 408 -25.92 20.27 20.24
C ALA A 408 -24.88 20.38 21.36
N CYS A 409 -23.92 19.46 21.41
CA CYS A 409 -22.82 19.50 22.39
C CYS A 409 -21.88 20.67 22.12
N GLU A 410 -21.53 20.92 20.85
CA GLU A 410 -20.69 22.05 20.46
C GLU A 410 -21.33 23.39 20.83
N ASN A 411 -22.63 23.57 20.56
CA ASN A 411 -23.38 24.77 20.94
C ASN A 411 -23.46 24.94 22.48
N ALA A 412 -23.66 23.84 23.22
CA ALA A 412 -23.67 23.88 24.68
C ALA A 412 -22.30 24.27 25.25
N LEU A 413 -21.22 23.76 24.64
CA LEU A 413 -19.86 24.10 25.03
C LEU A 413 -19.55 25.58 24.75
N ALA A 414 -19.94 26.10 23.58
CA ALA A 414 -19.81 27.52 23.26
C ALA A 414 -20.56 28.41 24.27
N LYS A 415 -21.79 28.02 24.66
CA LYS A 415 -22.56 28.74 25.69
C LYS A 415 -21.88 28.72 27.06
N LYS A 416 -21.29 27.59 27.44
CA LYS A 416 -20.51 27.49 28.69
C LYS A 416 -19.25 28.32 28.65
N GLN A 417 -18.58 28.40 27.51
CA GLN A 417 -17.41 29.26 27.33
C GLN A 417 -17.77 30.74 27.50
N LEU A 418 -18.86 31.19 26.90
CA LEU A 418 -19.35 32.57 27.11
C LEU A 418 -19.66 32.86 28.58
N GLN A 419 -20.31 31.94 29.29
CA GLN A 419 -20.59 32.09 30.73
C GLN A 419 -19.30 32.18 31.56
N ILE A 420 -18.26 31.42 31.20
CA ILE A 420 -16.96 31.48 31.86
C ILE A 420 -16.33 32.87 31.63
N ASP A 421 -16.40 33.39 30.41
CA ASP A 421 -15.80 34.68 30.08
C ASP A 421 -16.53 35.84 30.79
N GLU A 422 -17.86 35.81 30.88
CA GLU A 422 -18.65 36.74 31.69
C GLU A 422 -18.26 36.68 33.17
N MET A 423 -18.11 35.47 33.73
CA MET A 423 -17.70 35.30 35.12
C MET A 423 -16.28 35.81 35.38
N LYS A 424 -15.35 35.63 34.43
CA LYS A 424 -13.98 36.16 34.53
C LYS A 424 -13.97 37.68 34.52
N GLU A 425 -14.78 38.31 33.66
CA GLU A 425 -14.90 39.76 33.62
C GLU A 425 -15.44 40.31 34.96
N MET A 426 -16.48 39.68 35.51
CA MET A 426 -17.02 40.06 36.82
C MET A 426 -16.01 39.85 37.96
N ALA A 427 -15.25 38.75 37.92
CA ALA A 427 -14.20 38.50 38.91
C ALA A 427 -13.10 39.58 38.85
N ALA A 428 -12.70 40.01 37.66
CA ALA A 428 -11.72 41.08 37.49
C ALA A 428 -12.23 42.43 38.04
N LYS A 429 -13.52 42.75 37.81
CA LYS A 429 -14.16 43.95 38.39
C LYS A 429 -14.14 43.90 39.92
N TYR A 430 -14.57 42.78 40.51
CA TYR A 430 -14.56 42.62 41.96
C TYR A 430 -13.15 42.65 42.55
N GLN A 431 -12.15 42.17 41.83
CA GLN A 431 -10.76 42.29 42.26
C GLN A 431 -10.30 43.75 42.31
N ALA A 432 -10.60 44.56 41.28
CA ALA A 432 -10.27 45.98 41.27
C ALA A 432 -11.01 46.76 42.39
N ASP A 433 -12.28 46.43 42.65
CA ASP A 433 -13.04 47.02 43.76
C ASP A 433 -12.44 46.63 45.12
N SER A 434 -11.99 45.38 45.26
CA SER A 434 -11.31 44.90 46.48
C SER A 434 -10.01 45.66 46.72
N GLU A 435 -9.19 45.86 45.69
CA GLU A 435 -7.95 46.66 45.77
C GLU A 435 -8.25 48.10 46.22
N THR A 436 -9.36 48.68 45.75
CA THR A 436 -9.82 50.01 46.18
C THR A 436 -10.21 50.02 47.66
N ILE A 437 -10.91 48.99 48.14
CA ILE A 437 -11.28 48.85 49.56
C ILE A 437 -10.03 48.78 50.44
N ASP A 438 -8.99 48.06 50.01
CA ASP A 438 -7.75 47.94 50.77
C ASP A 438 -7.03 49.30 50.91
N VAL A 439 -7.02 50.11 49.84
CA VAL A 439 -6.50 51.48 49.89
C VAL A 439 -7.31 52.36 50.86
N LEU A 440 -8.64 52.29 50.81
CA LEU A 440 -9.50 53.06 51.72
C LEU A 440 -9.32 52.64 53.18
N ARG A 441 -9.12 51.34 53.45
CA ARG A 441 -8.80 50.85 54.80
C ARG A 441 -7.48 51.42 55.30
N ALA A 442 -6.43 51.38 54.47
CA ALA A 442 -5.14 51.97 54.81
C ALA A 442 -5.26 53.48 55.05
N GLN A 443 -6.09 54.20 54.28
CA GLN A 443 -6.35 55.61 54.49
C GLN A 443 -7.01 55.88 55.87
N ILE A 444 -7.99 55.07 56.26
CA ILE A 444 -8.63 55.17 57.58
C ILE A 444 -7.60 54.92 58.69
N GLU A 445 -6.76 53.90 58.55
CA GLU A 445 -5.72 53.58 59.54
C GLU A 445 -4.72 54.73 59.73
N ILE A 446 -4.27 55.35 58.63
CA ILE A 446 -3.39 56.53 58.67
C ILE A 446 -4.08 57.69 59.38
N TYR A 447 -5.33 58.03 59.00
CA TYR A 447 -6.05 59.12 59.66
C TYR A 447 -6.33 58.85 61.13
N CYS A 448 -6.63 57.62 61.52
CA CYS A 448 -6.77 57.24 62.93
C CYS A 448 -5.44 57.43 63.67
N SER A 449 -4.33 56.99 63.08
CA SER A 449 -2.98 57.19 63.64
C SER A 449 -2.64 58.67 63.80
N ASP A 450 -2.85 59.48 62.75
CA ASP A 450 -2.58 60.92 62.76
C ASP A 450 -3.44 61.63 63.81
N PHE A 451 -4.72 61.26 63.92
CA PHE A 451 -5.62 61.79 64.95
C PHE A 451 -5.12 61.48 66.36
N HIS A 452 -4.67 60.24 66.61
CA HIS A 452 -4.11 59.86 67.90
C HIS A 452 -2.81 60.60 68.22
N ALA A 453 -1.90 60.72 67.25
CA ALA A 453 -0.66 61.48 67.38
C ALA A 453 -0.92 62.97 67.66
N GLU A 454 -1.85 63.61 66.94
CA GLU A 454 -2.24 65.00 67.17
C GLU A 454 -2.87 65.19 68.55
N ARG A 455 -3.71 64.25 68.99
CA ARG A 455 -4.30 64.29 70.34
C ARG A 455 -3.24 64.18 71.42
N GLU A 456 -2.29 63.26 71.27
CA GLU A 456 -1.18 63.10 72.21
C GLU A 456 -0.30 64.36 72.25
N ALA A 457 0.04 64.93 71.08
CA ALA A 457 0.77 66.19 70.98
C ALA A 457 0.03 67.34 71.68
N ARG A 458 -1.29 67.46 71.49
CA ARG A 458 -2.12 68.47 72.17
C ARG A 458 -2.17 68.26 73.68
N GLN A 459 -2.25 67.02 74.14
CA GLN A 459 -2.22 66.71 75.57
C GLN A 459 -0.86 67.07 76.18
N ASN A 460 0.25 66.78 75.48
CA ASN A 460 1.59 67.18 75.91
C ASN A 460 1.74 68.70 76.00
N ILE A 461 1.29 69.44 74.97
CA ILE A 461 1.28 70.92 75.00
C ILE A 461 0.41 71.44 76.14
N HIS A 462 -0.75 70.83 76.38
CA HIS A 462 -1.63 71.23 77.48
C HIS A 462 -0.96 71.00 78.85
N GLN A 463 -0.31 69.84 79.03
CA GLN A 463 0.44 69.54 80.24
C GLN A 463 1.61 70.51 80.45
N GLU A 464 2.38 70.83 79.41
CA GLU A 464 3.45 71.82 79.48
C GLU A 464 2.91 73.22 79.80
N LYS A 465 1.78 73.61 79.21
CA LYS A 465 1.10 74.88 79.52
C LYS A 465 0.67 74.96 80.98
N GLU A 466 0.08 73.89 81.53
CA GLU A 466 -0.29 73.81 82.95
C GLU A 466 0.95 73.88 83.86
N GLN A 467 2.03 73.18 83.51
CA GLN A 467 3.29 73.25 84.25
C GLN A 467 3.88 74.67 84.25
N LEU A 468 3.88 75.35 83.10
CA LEU A 468 4.35 76.74 83.00
C LEU A 468 3.45 77.71 83.76
N ALA A 469 2.12 77.54 83.71
CA ALA A 469 1.18 78.36 84.46
C ALA A 469 1.37 78.20 85.98
N ALA A 470 1.58 76.97 86.46
CA ALA A 470 1.88 76.70 87.87
C ALA A 470 3.20 77.35 88.31
N ARG A 471 4.27 77.28 87.48
CA ARG A 471 5.54 77.97 87.74
C ARG A 471 5.37 79.49 87.79
N LEU A 472 4.59 80.06 86.86
CA LEU A 472 4.30 81.49 86.81
C LEU A 472 3.51 81.93 88.05
N ALA A 473 2.49 81.18 88.47
CA ALA A 473 1.73 81.46 89.68
C ALA A 473 2.60 81.41 90.94
N TYR A 474 3.51 80.43 91.04
CA TYR A 474 4.50 80.36 92.12
C TYR A 474 5.39 81.61 92.16
N ILE A 475 5.95 82.02 91.03
CA ILE A 475 6.80 83.23 90.93
C ILE A 475 6.02 84.50 91.25
N LEU A 476 4.76 84.62 90.83
CA LEU A 476 3.90 85.76 91.19
C LEU A 476 3.64 85.81 92.69
N GLN A 477 3.31 84.66 93.31
CA GLN A 477 3.11 84.56 94.76
C GLN A 477 4.39 84.91 95.53
N GLU A 478 5.55 84.45 95.06
CA GLU A 478 6.85 84.79 95.64
C GLU A 478 7.16 86.29 95.48
N ASN A 479 6.87 86.89 94.33
CA ASN A 479 7.00 88.33 94.12
C ASN A 479 6.06 89.14 95.01
N GLU A 480 4.81 88.69 95.23
CA GLU A 480 3.89 89.33 96.19
C GLU A 480 4.43 89.25 97.61
N LYS A 481 4.90 88.07 98.05
CA LYS A 481 5.57 87.91 99.35
C LYS A 481 6.77 88.84 99.49
N LEU A 482 7.64 88.90 98.48
CA LEU A 482 8.79 89.81 98.49
C LEU A 482 8.38 91.29 98.46
N LYS A 483 7.29 91.66 97.78
CA LYS A 483 6.74 93.03 97.83
C LYS A 483 6.17 93.34 99.21
N GLU A 484 5.47 92.41 99.85
CA GLU A 484 4.98 92.53 101.22
C GLU A 484 6.14 92.63 102.22
N GLU A 485 7.18 91.81 102.06
CA GLU A 485 8.40 91.86 102.86
C GLU A 485 9.16 93.15 102.63
N ARG A 486 9.32 93.62 101.39
CA ARG A 486 9.89 94.93 101.07
C ARG A 486 9.04 96.06 101.61
N GLY A 487 7.72 95.92 101.59
CA GLY A 487 6.75 96.84 102.19
C GLY A 487 6.89 96.88 103.72
N ARG A 488 6.99 95.71 104.37
CA ARG A 488 7.26 95.57 105.81
C ARG A 488 8.63 96.12 106.18
N GLN A 489 9.68 95.79 105.44
CA GLN A 489 11.03 96.31 105.65
C GLN A 489 11.12 97.82 105.39
N SER A 490 10.36 98.35 104.43
CA SER A 490 10.21 99.79 104.17
C SER A 490 9.46 100.49 105.32
N ILE A 491 8.36 99.91 105.81
CA ILE A 491 7.62 100.38 106.99
C ILE A 491 8.51 100.30 108.24
N GLU A 492 9.27 99.22 108.42
CA GLU A 492 10.18 99.02 109.54
C GLU A 492 11.38 99.98 109.43
N GLN A 493 11.86 100.31 108.23
CA GLN A 493 12.82 101.40 108.00
C GLN A 493 12.22 102.78 108.30
N LEU A 494 10.98 103.06 107.90
CA LEU A 494 10.25 104.29 108.24
C LEU A 494 10.05 104.40 109.75
N GLN A 495 9.72 103.30 110.44
CA GLN A 495 9.61 103.25 111.89
C GLN A 495 10.96 103.39 112.58
N ARG A 496 12.05 102.81 112.05
CA ARG A 496 13.42 103.05 112.55
C ARG A 496 13.87 104.50 112.36
N ARG A 497 13.35 105.20 111.35
CA ARG A 497 13.55 106.66 111.17
C ARG A 497 12.71 107.51 112.13
N HIS A 498 11.63 106.98 112.69
CA HIS A 498 10.68 107.73 113.54
C HIS A 498 10.53 107.19 114.98
N GLY A 499 11.39 106.26 115.41
CA GLY A 499 11.43 105.70 116.77
C GLY A 499 12.27 106.49 117.77
N SER A 500 12.57 107.77 117.52
CA SER A 500 13.18 108.69 118.49
C SER A 500 12.97 110.15 118.09
N MET A 501 11.85 110.75 118.50
CA MET A 501 11.74 112.07 119.17
C MET A 501 10.31 112.60 119.13
N ARG A 502 9.93 113.23 120.24
CA ARG A 502 8.68 113.94 120.48
C ARG A 502 8.65 115.28 119.72
N SER A 503 7.42 115.74 119.43
CA SER A 503 6.91 117.13 119.51
C SER A 503 6.48 117.82 118.20
N ALA A 504 5.32 118.51 118.34
CA ALA A 504 4.76 119.65 117.59
C ALA A 504 4.19 119.33 116.18
N ASP A 505 2.88 119.49 115.92
CA ASP A 505 2.04 120.70 115.81
C ASP A 505 1.96 121.24 114.36
N GLY A 506 0.76 121.61 113.92
CA GLY A 506 0.42 122.21 112.60
C GLY A 506 0.18 121.21 111.46
N SER A 507 -1.06 120.86 111.08
CA SER A 507 -2.07 121.64 110.32
C SER A 507 -1.99 121.44 108.79
N GLU A 508 -3.16 121.17 108.22
CA GLU A 508 -3.58 121.36 106.80
C GLU A 508 -3.55 120.18 105.80
N SER A 509 -4.75 119.59 105.67
CA SER A 509 -5.44 119.11 104.44
C SER A 509 -5.49 120.24 103.37
N PRO A 510 -5.88 120.06 102.07
CA PRO A 510 -6.77 118.99 101.57
C PRO A 510 -6.65 118.53 100.09
N THR A 511 -7.49 117.53 99.75
CA THR A 511 -8.23 117.36 98.46
C THR A 511 -7.48 116.95 97.17
N LEU A 512 -7.99 116.16 96.20
CA LEU A 512 -9.35 115.80 95.73
C LEU A 512 -9.26 114.52 94.82
N VAL A 513 -10.28 113.63 94.86
CA VAL A 513 -10.89 112.84 93.74
C VAL A 513 -10.10 111.61 93.21
N SER A 514 -10.67 110.44 92.85
CA SER A 514 -12.00 109.81 92.98
C SER A 514 -11.87 108.30 92.64
N ARG A 515 -12.59 107.47 93.40
CA ARG A 515 -13.52 106.41 92.95
C ARG A 515 -13.40 105.91 91.49
N GLY A 516 -13.14 104.63 91.30
CA GLY A 516 -13.37 103.95 90.02
C GLY A 516 -12.86 102.52 89.95
N THR A 517 -13.78 101.59 90.16
CA THR A 517 -13.71 100.13 89.97
C THR A 517 -13.23 99.67 88.59
N GLU A 518 -12.50 98.56 88.61
CA GLU A 518 -12.63 97.40 87.70
C GLU A 518 -12.04 97.44 86.28
N ASN A 519 -11.13 96.48 86.10
CA ASN A 519 -11.06 95.53 84.99
C ASN A 519 -10.32 95.89 83.69
N MET A 520 -9.66 94.83 83.22
CA MET A 520 -9.10 94.57 81.89
C MET A 520 -7.71 95.14 81.61
N GLU A 521 -6.72 94.28 81.90
CA GLU A 521 -5.71 93.79 80.94
C GLU A 521 -5.64 94.53 79.60
N GLN A 522 -4.45 95.03 79.24
CA GLN A 522 -3.77 94.63 78.00
C GLN A 522 -2.34 95.23 77.88
N PRO A 523 -1.49 94.68 77.00
CA PRO A 523 -0.13 94.27 77.34
C PRO A 523 0.95 94.97 76.47
N SER A 524 2.20 94.56 76.71
CA SER A 524 3.39 94.67 75.86
C SER A 524 3.22 95.25 74.45
N LEU A 525 3.87 96.38 74.21
CA LEU A 525 4.13 96.97 72.90
C LEU A 525 5.02 96.05 72.05
N THR A 526 4.44 95.25 71.15
CA THR A 526 5.15 94.64 70.03
C THR A 526 5.34 95.69 68.94
N VAL A 527 6.59 96.13 68.73
CA VAL A 527 6.93 97.06 67.64
C VAL A 527 7.17 96.24 66.36
N HIS A 528 6.53 96.63 65.26
CA HIS A 528 6.59 95.91 63.99
C HIS A 528 7.51 96.62 62.99
N THR A 529 8.24 95.88 62.16
CA THR A 529 9.28 96.43 61.27
C THR A 529 9.08 96.01 59.82
N CYS A 530 9.27 96.95 58.87
CA CYS A 530 9.23 96.64 57.44
C CYS A 530 10.49 95.89 56.99
N PRO A 531 10.38 94.69 56.40
CA PRO A 531 11.55 93.92 56.00
C PRO A 531 12.34 94.53 54.83
N LYS A 532 11.77 95.47 54.06
CA LYS A 532 12.44 96.09 52.89
C LYS A 532 13.29 97.31 53.26
N CYS A 533 12.81 98.18 54.16
CA CYS A 533 13.48 99.45 54.53
C CYS A 533 13.77 99.60 56.03
N GLN A 534 13.36 98.61 56.85
CA GLN A 534 13.59 98.55 58.30
C GLN A 534 12.97 99.70 59.11
N LEU A 535 11.94 100.37 58.57
CA LEU A 535 11.16 101.34 59.34
C LEU A 535 10.35 100.64 60.44
N MET A 536 10.51 101.12 61.68
CA MET A 536 9.79 100.65 62.86
C MET A 536 8.46 101.41 63.01
N VAL A 537 7.36 100.67 63.14
CA VAL A 537 6.03 101.22 63.30
C VAL A 537 5.30 100.57 64.49
N PRO A 538 4.45 101.32 65.20
CA PRO A 538 3.90 100.90 66.48
C PRO A 538 2.84 99.80 66.38
N ASP A 539 2.25 99.57 65.20
CA ASP A 539 1.17 98.61 64.98
C ASP A 539 1.20 98.02 63.56
N MET A 540 0.52 96.88 63.38
CA MET A 540 0.50 96.12 62.13
C MET A 540 -0.25 96.81 60.98
N ASP A 541 -1.27 97.63 61.26
CA ASP A 541 -2.03 98.33 60.22
C ASP A 541 -1.16 99.40 59.56
N THR A 542 -0.40 100.14 60.38
CA THR A 542 0.62 101.08 59.90
C THR A 542 1.71 100.37 59.10
N LEU A 543 2.10 99.14 59.50
CA LEU A 543 3.06 98.34 58.73
C LEU A 543 2.47 97.89 57.39
N GLN A 544 1.21 97.46 57.36
CA GLN A 544 0.56 96.92 56.17
C GLN A 544 0.34 98.01 55.11
N ILE A 545 -0.04 99.23 55.52
CA ILE A 545 -0.11 100.39 54.63
C ILE A 545 1.28 100.71 54.06
N HIS A 546 2.29 100.80 54.92
CA HIS A 546 3.64 101.12 54.49
C HIS A 546 4.25 100.06 53.56
N VAL A 547 4.05 98.77 53.85
CA VAL A 547 4.55 97.66 53.02
C VAL A 547 3.90 97.68 51.64
N MET A 548 2.64 98.10 51.53
CA MET A 548 1.93 98.20 50.25
C MET A 548 2.51 99.30 49.35
N ASP A 549 2.91 100.44 49.91
CA ASP A 549 3.62 101.51 49.19
C ASP A 549 5.12 101.19 48.98
N CYS A 550 5.73 100.47 49.91
CA CYS A 550 7.16 100.18 49.90
C CYS A 550 7.51 98.99 48.98
N ILE A 551 6.57 98.11 48.64
CA ILE A 551 6.80 96.96 47.72
C ILE A 551 6.75 97.37 46.24
N THR A 552 5.97 98.39 45.86
CA THR A 552 6.17 99.10 44.57
C THR A 552 7.53 99.79 44.50
#